data_AF-A0A2P5N291-F1
#
_entry.id   AF-A0A2P5N291-F1
#
_cell.length_a   1.000
_cell.length_b   1.000
_cell.length_c   1.000
_cell.angle_alpha   90.00
_cell.angle_beta   90.00
_cell.angle_gamma   90.00
#
_symmetry.space_group_name_H-M   'P 1'
#
loop_
_entity.id
_entity.type
_entity.pdbx_description
1 polymer ?
#
loop_
_entity_poly.entity_id
_entity_poly.type
_entity_poly.pdbx_seq_one_letter_code
_entity_poly.pdbx_strand_id
1 'polypeptide(L)'
;QIASVITLTGNNARQLAYHLERKLFDTGHAATILEDGSEQLVAAIKQAGLLCLSLDGQAGHSDVTFNCDECSVDEIYAALKNRGLIH
;
A
#
# COMPACT_ATOMS: atom_id res chain seq x y z
N GLN A 1 3.10 11.76 5.79
CA GLN A 1 2.38 10.73 5.02
C GLN A 1 1.05 11.30 4.57
N ILE A 2 0.55 10.89 3.41
CA ILE A 2 -0.78 11.21 2.89
C ILE A 2 -1.59 9.92 2.84
N ALA A 3 -2.81 9.93 3.36
CA ALA A 3 -3.68 8.76 3.34
C ALA A 3 -3.98 8.35 1.88
N SER A 4 -3.64 7.12 1.51
CA SER A 4 -3.66 6.68 0.11
C SER A 4 -3.85 5.17 0.01
N VAL A 5 -4.43 4.74 -1.10
CA VAL A 5 -4.63 3.35 -1.48
C VAL A 5 -3.55 2.97 -2.46
N ILE A 6 -2.72 2.01 -2.06
CA ILE A 6 -1.63 1.47 -2.83
C ILE A 6 -2.03 0.04 -3.20
N THR A 7 -2.30 -0.19 -4.47
CA THR A 7 -2.62 -1.53 -4.98
C THR A 7 -1.32 -2.28 -5.30
N LEU A 8 -1.20 -3.48 -4.76
CA LEU A 8 -0.11 -4.41 -5.00
C LEU A 8 -0.66 -5.60 -5.80
N THR A 9 -0.10 -5.83 -6.98
CA THR A 9 -0.50 -6.95 -7.87
C THR A 9 0.67 -7.88 -8.12
N GLY A 10 0.41 -9.05 -8.69
CA GLY A 10 1.44 -10.04 -9.02
C GLY A 10 1.52 -11.17 -7.98
N ASN A 11 2.22 -12.24 -8.33
CA ASN A 11 2.27 -13.45 -7.52
C ASN A 11 2.89 -13.22 -6.13
N ASN A 12 3.82 -12.26 -6.03
CA ASN A 12 4.47 -11.91 -4.78
C ASN A 12 3.75 -10.82 -3.96
N ALA A 13 2.58 -10.34 -4.41
CA ALA A 13 1.90 -9.17 -3.81
C ALA A 13 1.67 -9.33 -2.31
N ARG A 14 1.15 -10.49 -1.87
CA ARG A 14 0.93 -10.75 -0.45
C ARG A 14 2.22 -10.64 0.35
N GLN A 15 3.27 -11.33 -0.06
CA GLN A 15 4.54 -11.32 0.67
C GLN A 15 5.16 -9.91 0.70
N LEU A 16 5.18 -9.21 -0.43
CA LEU A 16 5.70 -7.85 -0.49
C LEU A 16 4.87 -6.87 0.33
N ALA A 17 3.55 -7.04 0.42
CA ALA A 17 2.70 -6.20 1.26
C ALA A 17 3.11 -6.26 2.73
N TYR A 18 3.36 -7.45 3.28
CA TYR A 18 3.83 -7.61 4.67
C TYR A 18 5.22 -7.02 4.88
N HIS A 19 6.15 -7.20 3.94
CA HIS A 19 7.48 -6.58 4.05
C HIS A 19 7.43 -5.06 3.92
N LEU A 20 6.59 -4.54 3.03
CA LEU A 20 6.41 -3.11 2.84
C LEU A 20 5.72 -2.47 4.04
N GLU A 21 4.66 -3.09 4.58
CA GLU A 21 3.99 -2.64 5.81
C GLU A 21 4.98 -2.55 6.96
N ARG A 22 5.78 -3.60 7.17
CA ARG A 22 6.80 -3.61 8.23
C ARG A 22 7.81 -2.48 8.05
N LYS A 23 8.31 -2.29 6.83
CA LYS A 23 9.25 -1.22 6.51
C LYS A 23 8.64 0.16 6.75
N LEU A 24 7.40 0.38 6.30
CA LEU A 24 6.67 1.63 6.53
C LEU A 24 6.54 1.90 8.03
N PHE A 25 6.12 0.91 8.82
CA PHE A 25 6.02 1.01 10.27
C PHE A 25 7.36 1.37 10.93
N ASP A 26 8.43 0.66 10.58
CA ASP A 26 9.78 0.90 11.10
C ASP A 26 10.29 2.32 10.76
N THR A 27 9.78 2.93 9.67
CA THR A 27 10.07 4.31 9.26
C THR A 27 9.05 5.35 9.75
N GLY A 28 8.09 4.96 10.59
CA GLY A 28 7.10 5.88 11.17
C GLY A 28 5.92 6.21 10.25
N HIS A 29 5.62 5.35 9.28
CA HIS A 29 4.46 5.47 8.40
C HIS A 29 3.44 4.39 8.72
N ALA A 30 2.26 4.81 9.20
CA ALA A 30 1.21 3.88 9.57
C ALA A 30 0.47 3.37 8.33
N ALA A 31 0.50 2.06 8.14
CA ALA A 31 -0.12 1.37 7.02
C ALA A 31 -0.91 0.15 7.51
N THR A 32 -1.85 -0.32 6.70
CA THR A 32 -2.55 -1.58 6.92
C THR A 32 -2.68 -2.33 5.61
N ILE A 33 -2.68 -3.66 5.68
CA ILE A 33 -2.92 -4.53 4.53
C ILE A 33 -4.41 -4.82 4.45
N LEU A 34 -4.96 -4.73 3.25
CA LEU A 34 -6.34 -5.10 2.93
C LEU A 34 -6.32 -6.27 1.95
N GLU A 35 -6.52 -7.48 2.47
CA GLU A 35 -6.59 -8.70 1.66
C GLU A 35 -7.95 -8.89 1.00
N ASP A 36 -9.02 -8.29 1.54
CA ASP A 36 -10.39 -8.42 1.05
C ASP A 36 -10.96 -7.08 0.55
N GLY A 37 -11.60 -7.11 -0.61
CA GLY A 37 -11.98 -5.96 -1.44
C GLY A 37 -13.19 -5.18 -0.97
N SER A 38 -13.18 -4.67 0.26
CA SER A 38 -14.29 -3.87 0.77
C SER A 38 -14.04 -2.38 0.59
N GLU A 39 -14.80 -1.73 -0.29
CA GLU A 39 -14.77 -0.27 -0.47
C GLU A 39 -15.05 0.49 0.83
N GLN A 40 -15.90 -0.07 1.70
CA GLN A 40 -16.19 0.52 3.01
C GLN A 40 -14.97 0.50 3.92
N LEU A 41 -14.18 -0.59 3.89
CA LEU A 41 -12.92 -0.66 4.63
C LEU A 41 -11.89 0.28 4.05
N VAL A 42 -11.76 0.37 2.72
CA VAL A 42 -10.87 1.33 2.06
C VAL A 42 -11.20 2.76 2.50
N ALA A 43 -12.48 3.14 2.50
CA ALA A 43 -12.93 4.45 2.95
C ALA A 43 -12.61 4.70 4.43
N ALA A 44 -12.87 3.72 5.30
CA ALA A 44 -12.55 3.81 6.72
C ALA A 44 -11.05 3.97 6.98
N ILE A 45 -10.20 3.24 6.25
CA ILE A 45 -8.74 3.32 6.35
C ILE A 45 -8.23 4.69 5.90
N LYS A 46 -8.73 5.22 4.77
CA LYS A 46 -8.36 6.59 4.32
C LYS A 46 -8.81 7.64 5.35
N GLN A 47 -10.01 7.51 5.90
CA GLN A 47 -10.55 8.41 6.92
C GLN A 47 -9.71 8.38 8.21
N ALA A 48 -9.11 7.24 8.55
CA ALA A 48 -8.19 7.09 9.68
C ALA A 48 -6.79 7.70 9.43
N GLY A 49 -6.52 8.22 8.23
CA GLY A 49 -5.24 8.85 7.90
C GLY A 49 -4.13 7.86 7.56
N LEU A 50 -4.47 6.61 7.24
CA LEU A 50 -3.54 5.51 7.02
C LEU A 50 -3.25 5.27 5.53
N LEU A 51 -2.13 4.61 5.26
CA LEU A 51 -1.88 3.97 3.97
C LEU A 51 -2.61 2.62 3.92
N CYS A 52 -3.35 2.37 2.84
CA CYS A 52 -4.02 1.09 2.57
C CYS A 52 -3.21 0.32 1.52
N LEU A 53 -2.62 -0.81 1.89
CA LEU A 53 -1.98 -1.74 0.95
C LEU A 53 -3.03 -2.78 0.50
N SER A 54 -3.67 -2.54 -0.64
CA SER A 54 -4.70 -3.42 -1.18
C SER A 54 -4.08 -4.49 -2.08
N LEU A 55 -4.39 -5.76 -1.82
CA LEU A 55 -3.96 -6.87 -2.67
C LEU A 55 -4.88 -7.02 -3.88
N ASP A 56 -4.31 -7.38 -5.03
CA ASP A 56 -4.98 -7.86 -6.24
C ASP A 56 -6.10 -6.96 -6.80
N GLY A 57 -5.96 -5.64 -6.64
CA GLY A 57 -6.91 -4.67 -7.21
C GLY A 57 -8.32 -4.75 -6.61
N GLN A 58 -8.43 -5.36 -5.42
CA GLN A 58 -9.70 -5.57 -4.74
C GLN A 58 -10.30 -4.25 -4.19
N ALA A 59 -9.53 -3.17 -4.15
CA ALA A 59 -10.02 -1.82 -3.90
C ALA A 59 -10.51 -1.16 -5.21
N GLY A 60 -11.79 -0.78 -5.27
CA GLY A 60 -12.39 -0.12 -6.45
C GLY A 60 -11.75 1.22 -6.86
N HIS A 61 -10.89 1.81 -6.02
CA HIS A 61 -10.09 2.99 -6.36
C HIS A 61 -8.68 2.91 -5.77
N SER A 62 -7.68 3.01 -6.65
CA SER A 62 -6.25 2.99 -6.30
C SER A 62 -5.64 4.36 -6.59
N ASP A 63 -4.91 4.93 -5.63
CA ASP A 63 -4.12 6.13 -5.84
C ASP A 63 -2.81 5.79 -6.58
N VAL A 64 -2.22 4.61 -6.31
CA VAL A 64 -1.02 4.09 -6.97
C VAL A 64 -1.03 2.57 -7.05
N THR A 65 -0.60 2.01 -8.18
CA THR A 65 -0.45 0.56 -8.37
C THR A 65 1.00 0.15 -8.63
N PHE A 66 1.43 -0.98 -8.05
CA PHE A 66 2.74 -1.60 -8.30
C PHE A 66 2.61 -3.09 -8.61
N ASN A 67 3.39 -3.55 -9.59
CA ASN A 67 3.57 -4.97 -9.88
C ASN A 67 4.71 -5.54 -9.00
N CYS A 68 4.36 -6.39 -8.04
CA CYS A 68 5.29 -7.00 -7.09
C CYS A 68 6.14 -8.14 -7.70
N ASP A 69 5.86 -8.53 -8.94
CA ASP A 69 6.75 -9.43 -9.69
C ASP A 69 7.87 -8.66 -10.41
N GLU A 70 7.74 -7.33 -10.54
CA GLU A 70 8.69 -6.45 -11.23
C GLU A 70 9.39 -5.46 -10.29
N CYS A 71 8.76 -5.09 -9.18
CA CYS A 71 9.27 -4.12 -8.21
C CYS A 71 9.59 -4.80 -6.88
N SER A 72 10.74 -4.44 -6.30
CA SER A 72 11.13 -4.78 -4.94
C SER A 72 10.49 -3.86 -3.90
N VAL A 73 10.53 -4.26 -2.63
CA VAL A 73 10.06 -3.43 -1.49
C VAL A 73 10.77 -2.08 -1.44
N ASP A 74 12.06 -2.04 -1.75
CA ASP A 74 12.86 -0.81 -1.73
C ASP A 74 12.47 0.16 -2.85
N GLU A 75 12.21 -0.36 -4.05
CA GLU A 75 11.75 0.43 -5.20
C GLU A 75 10.35 1.00 -4.96
N ILE A 76 9.44 0.19 -4.42
CA ILE A 76 8.10 0.65 -4.06
C ILE A 76 8.20 1.75 -3.00
N TYR A 77 8.96 1.52 -1.93
CA TYR A 77 9.15 2.52 -0.86
C TYR A 77 9.73 3.83 -1.40
N ALA A 78 10.77 3.76 -2.24
CA ALA A 78 11.35 4.93 -2.87
C ALA A 78 10.35 5.66 -3.78
N ALA A 79 9.53 4.93 -4.53
CA ALA A 79 8.48 5.50 -5.35
C ALA A 79 7.41 6.21 -4.51
N LEU A 80 6.99 5.64 -3.37
CA LEU A 80 6.06 6.30 -2.44
C LEU A 80 6.62 7.62 -1.92
N LYS A 81 7.91 7.65 -1.57
CA LYS A 81 8.60 8.87 -1.12
C LYS A 81 8.71 9.92 -2.23
N ASN A 82 9.12 9.51 -3.43
CA ASN A 82 9.26 10.40 -4.57
C ASN A 82 7.92 11.02 -5.02
N ARG A 83 6.81 10.31 -4.79
CA ARG A 83 5.44 10.80 -5.03
C ARG A 83 4.89 11.65 -3.88
N GLY A 84 5.65 11.81 -2.79
CA GLY A 84 5.23 12.59 -1.61
C GLY A 84 4.16 11.91 -0.76
N LEU A 85 3.89 10.62 -0.96
CA LEU A 85 2.93 9.86 -0.15
C LEU A 85 3.49 9.57 1.25
N ILE A 86 4.80 9.46 1.36
CA ILE A 86 5.57 9.32 2.61
C ILE A 86 6.77 10.29 2.62
N HIS A 87 7.36 10.56 3.78
CA HIS A 87 8.43 11.57 3.96
C HIS A 87 9.67 10.96 4.62
#